data_AF-A0AAQ1G565-F1
#
_entry.id   AF-A0AAQ1G565-F1
#
_cell.length_a   1.000
_cell.length_b   1.000
_cell.length_c   1.000
_cell.angle_alpha   90.00
_cell.angle_beta   90.00
_cell.angle_gamma   90.00
#
_symmetry.space_group_name_H-M   'P 1'
#
loop_
_entity.id
_entity.type
_entity.pdbx_description
1 polymer ?
#
loop_
_entity_poly.entity_id
_entity_poly.type
_entity_poly.pdbx_seq_one_letter_code
_entity_poly.pdbx_strand_id
1 'polypeptide(L)'
;MDIFDTRTMLEAVEQMKTPRRFLMATFFNGSNPRTFPTKTVDIDIVKGKRKMAPFVHPKLPGSVSLGEGYSSSTYAPPYVQPKRETTADLILKRAAGESPYAAKPPAQRAAEKLGADLRDLDEEIIRREEWQCAQALTTGQIRVVGEGVDDTIDFLMAADHKITLTTGKWDADGSDPIANLRAWKRKIAKDSGRTANTAVLSAEAVAAFQANDMVMKQLNTRRVDMGMIKPEELPDGVTYLGYLNDPGLDLYAYDEWYLDEEDVEQPMIPAGGLILGASNTRNAMLYGAIQDLDAIESGMVEAARFPKSWVTPEPSARWLKLQSAPMAGFLEPDAFIFAKVV
;
A
#
# COMPACT_ATOMS: atom_id res chain seq x y z
N MET A 1 -4.18 -36.10 2.57
CA MET A 1 -3.53 -34.82 2.86
C MET A 1 -4.13 -34.28 4.13
N ASP A 2 -3.29 -33.90 5.08
CA ASP A 2 -3.74 -33.23 6.29
C ASP A 2 -4.01 -31.76 5.95
N ILE A 3 -5.24 -31.29 6.19
CA ILE A 3 -5.63 -29.90 5.95
C ILE A 3 -4.92 -28.91 6.87
N PHE A 4 -4.31 -29.41 7.96
CA PHE A 4 -3.57 -28.62 8.93
C PHE A 4 -2.08 -28.55 8.63
N ASP A 5 -1.61 -29.26 7.59
CA ASP A 5 -0.23 -29.20 7.15
C ASP A 5 0.09 -27.84 6.50
N THR A 6 1.28 -27.34 6.77
CA THR A 6 1.76 -26.01 6.37
C THR A 6 1.66 -25.82 4.85
N ARG A 7 1.98 -26.86 4.07
CA ARG A 7 1.93 -26.80 2.60
C ARG A 7 0.50 -26.71 2.07
N THR A 8 -0.41 -27.49 2.63
CA THR A 8 -1.83 -27.46 2.23
C THR A 8 -2.49 -26.14 2.62
N MET A 9 -2.13 -25.55 3.76
CA MET A 9 -2.59 -24.21 4.12
C MET A 9 -1.99 -23.12 3.22
N LEU A 10 -0.72 -23.25 2.80
CA LEU A 10 -0.09 -22.30 1.90
C LEU A 10 -0.76 -22.30 0.52
N GLU A 11 -1.01 -23.47 -0.07
CA GLU A 11 -1.78 -23.60 -1.32
C GLU A 11 -3.18 -22.98 -1.20
N ALA A 12 -3.82 -23.15 -0.04
CA ALA A 12 -5.12 -22.54 0.22
C ALA A 12 -5.03 -21.01 0.25
N VAL A 13 -4.01 -20.43 0.91
CA VAL A 13 -3.77 -18.98 0.96
C VAL A 13 -3.47 -18.41 -0.43
N GLU A 14 -2.63 -19.09 -1.23
CA GLU A 14 -2.33 -18.66 -2.61
C GLU A 14 -3.55 -18.65 -3.53
N GLN A 15 -4.52 -19.54 -3.30
CA GLN A 15 -5.77 -19.61 -4.06
C GLN A 15 -6.86 -18.65 -3.56
N MET A 16 -6.65 -17.98 -2.42
CA MET A 16 -7.64 -17.02 -1.92
C MET A 16 -7.72 -15.81 -2.84
N LYS A 17 -8.95 -15.35 -3.08
CA LYS A 17 -9.18 -14.06 -3.73
C LYS A 17 -8.63 -13.00 -2.80
N THR A 18 -7.72 -12.20 -3.34
CA THR A 18 -7.03 -11.23 -2.51
C THR A 18 -7.93 -10.02 -2.27
N PRO A 19 -7.99 -9.53 -1.02
CA PRO A 19 -8.70 -8.31 -0.65
C PRO A 19 -8.09 -7.08 -1.32
N ARG A 20 -8.79 -5.96 -1.12
CA ARG A 20 -8.53 -4.64 -1.71
C ARG A 20 -7.12 -4.16 -1.37
N ARG A 21 -6.34 -3.75 -2.40
CA ARG A 21 -4.94 -3.27 -2.24
C ARG A 21 -4.51 -2.32 -3.35
N PHE A 22 -5.32 -1.28 -3.56
CA PHE A 22 -5.18 -0.38 -4.69
C PHE A 22 -3.85 0.38 -4.71
N LEU A 23 -3.41 0.91 -3.56
CA LEU A 23 -2.16 1.66 -3.41
C LEU A 23 -0.97 0.74 -3.64
N MET A 24 -0.98 -0.47 -3.07
CA MET A 24 0.07 -1.46 -3.31
C MET A 24 0.16 -1.84 -4.79
N ALA A 25 -0.98 -2.14 -5.43
CA ALA A 25 -1.03 -2.53 -6.83
C ALA A 25 -0.56 -1.41 -7.77
N THR A 26 -0.95 -0.16 -7.48
CA THR A 26 -0.71 1.00 -8.35
C THR A 26 0.68 1.60 -8.17
N PHE A 27 1.19 1.68 -6.94
CA PHE A 27 2.40 2.44 -6.61
C PHE A 27 3.57 1.61 -6.09
N PHE A 28 3.37 0.36 -5.68
CA PHE A 28 4.41 -0.51 -5.14
C PHE A 28 4.58 -1.81 -5.95
N ASN A 29 4.25 -1.76 -7.24
CA ASN A 29 4.42 -2.88 -8.17
C ASN A 29 3.89 -4.21 -7.59
N GLY A 30 2.64 -4.19 -7.11
CA GLY A 30 2.06 -5.29 -6.33
C GLY A 30 2.02 -6.66 -7.03
N SER A 31 2.31 -6.71 -8.34
CA SER A 31 2.46 -7.96 -9.10
C SER A 31 3.80 -8.67 -8.88
N ASN A 32 4.84 -7.98 -8.43
CA ASN A 32 6.19 -8.52 -8.22
C ASN A 32 6.76 -8.09 -6.86
N PRO A 33 6.21 -8.63 -5.74
CA PRO A 33 6.82 -8.46 -4.44
C PRO A 33 8.22 -9.09 -4.40
N ARG A 34 9.13 -8.52 -3.61
CA ARG A 34 10.49 -9.07 -3.42
C ARG A 34 10.62 -9.71 -2.04
N THR A 35 11.01 -10.97 -2.01
CA THR A 35 11.32 -11.71 -0.78
C THR A 35 12.83 -11.73 -0.56
N PHE A 36 13.25 -11.70 0.71
CA PHE A 36 14.65 -11.74 1.11
C PHE A 36 14.91 -12.90 2.09
N PRO A 37 16.04 -13.62 1.96
CA PRO A 37 16.42 -14.68 2.92
C PRO A 37 16.91 -14.13 4.25
N THR A 38 17.19 -12.83 4.30
CA THR A 38 17.73 -12.13 5.45
C THR A 38 16.63 -11.53 6.30
N LYS A 39 16.89 -11.40 7.60
CA LYS A 39 16.01 -10.68 8.53
C LYS A 39 15.85 -9.20 8.14
N THR A 40 16.90 -8.63 7.56
CA THR A 40 16.93 -7.26 7.10
C THR A 40 16.71 -7.18 5.60
N VAL A 41 16.14 -6.07 5.16
CA VAL A 41 16.00 -5.72 3.76
C VAL A 41 16.75 -4.42 3.49
N ASP A 42 17.52 -4.42 2.41
CA ASP A 42 18.25 -3.24 1.97
C ASP A 42 17.39 -2.41 1.03
N ILE A 43 17.23 -1.13 1.36
CA ILE A 43 16.58 -0.13 0.53
C ILE A 43 17.65 0.83 0.01
N ASP A 44 17.86 0.81 -1.30
CA ASP A 44 18.76 1.73 -1.97
C ASP A 44 17.99 2.92 -2.55
N ILE A 45 18.06 4.06 -1.86
CA ILE A 45 17.47 5.31 -2.33
C ILE A 45 18.51 6.02 -3.20
N VAL A 46 18.24 6.03 -4.51
CA VAL A 46 19.09 6.70 -5.50
C VAL A 46 18.45 8.03 -5.88
N LYS A 47 18.98 9.13 -5.36
CA LYS A 47 18.58 10.50 -5.74
C LYS A 47 19.47 11.01 -6.86
N GLY A 48 19.08 10.72 -8.10
CA GLY A 48 19.88 11.10 -9.27
C GLY A 48 19.77 12.59 -9.60
N LYS A 49 20.88 13.28 -9.87
CA LYS A 49 20.85 14.66 -10.39
C LYS A 49 21.12 14.67 -11.89
N ARG A 50 20.38 15.49 -12.63
CA ARG A 50 20.57 15.68 -14.07
C ARG A 50 21.79 16.57 -14.36
N LYS A 51 23.00 16.03 -14.18
CA LYS A 51 24.24 16.73 -14.56
C LYS A 51 24.39 16.70 -16.08
N MET A 52 24.59 17.88 -16.68
CA MET A 52 24.97 17.98 -18.08
C MET A 52 26.46 17.66 -18.23
N ALA A 53 26.81 16.85 -19.23
CA ALA A 53 28.20 16.61 -19.58
C ALA A 53 28.85 17.94 -20.02
N PRO A 54 30.04 18.29 -19.49
CA PRO A 54 30.74 19.48 -19.94
C PRO A 54 31.25 19.29 -21.37
N PHE A 55 31.28 20.37 -22.14
CA PHE A 55 31.91 20.37 -23.46
C PHE A 55 33.43 20.28 -23.30
N VAL A 56 34.06 19.35 -24.03
CA VAL A 56 35.52 19.20 -24.04
C VAL A 56 36.03 19.33 -25.47
N HIS A 57 37.13 20.06 -25.64
CA HIS A 57 37.78 20.20 -26.93
C HIS A 57 38.38 18.86 -27.39
N PRO A 58 38.22 18.41 -28.65
CA PRO A 58 38.62 17.07 -29.11
C PRO A 58 40.10 16.69 -28.93
N LYS A 59 40.98 17.70 -28.73
CA LYS A 59 42.42 17.53 -28.53
C LYS A 59 42.85 17.49 -27.05
N LEU A 60 41.94 17.71 -26.11
CA LEU A 60 42.22 17.66 -24.68
C LEU A 60 41.70 16.34 -24.08
N PRO A 61 42.34 15.80 -23.03
CA PRO A 61 41.79 14.67 -22.31
C PRO A 61 40.41 15.02 -21.74
N GLY A 62 39.48 14.07 -21.80
CA GLY A 62 38.11 14.22 -21.34
C GLY A 62 38.02 14.67 -19.88
N SER A 63 36.98 15.42 -19.54
CA SER A 63 36.68 15.77 -18.15
C SER A 63 36.19 14.55 -17.37
N VAL A 64 36.68 14.35 -16.15
CA VAL A 64 36.20 13.28 -15.27
C VAL A 64 34.81 13.65 -14.74
N SER A 65 33.80 12.88 -15.12
CA SER A 65 32.47 12.92 -14.49
C SER A 65 32.46 11.93 -13.33
N LEU A 66 32.31 12.41 -12.10
CA LEU A 66 32.16 11.54 -10.94
C LEU A 66 30.75 10.92 -10.94
N GLY A 67 30.70 9.60 -10.78
CA GLY A 67 29.46 8.85 -10.58
C GLY A 67 28.71 9.34 -9.33
N GLU A 68 27.40 9.17 -9.34
CA GLU A 68 26.57 9.55 -8.19
C GLU A 68 26.62 8.47 -7.11
N GLY A 69 26.65 8.88 -5.85
CA GLY A 69 26.48 7.98 -4.72
C GLY A 69 25.02 7.59 -4.53
N TYR A 70 24.78 6.40 -4.00
CA TYR A 70 23.47 5.96 -3.51
C TYR A 70 23.47 6.01 -1.98
N SER A 71 22.30 6.24 -1.37
CA SER A 71 22.12 6.01 0.06
C SER A 71 21.52 4.62 0.23
N SER A 72 22.28 3.70 0.81
CA SER A 72 21.77 2.40 1.20
C SER A 72 21.33 2.46 2.66
N SER A 73 20.11 2.01 2.94
CA SER A 73 19.60 1.91 4.30
C SER A 73 19.03 0.51 4.50
N THR A 74 19.66 -0.22 5.41
CA THR A 74 19.23 -1.55 5.82
C THR A 74 18.17 -1.40 6.90
N TYR A 75 16.96 -1.89 6.64
CA TYR A 75 15.86 -1.88 7.57
C TYR A 75 15.47 -3.29 7.97
N ALA A 76 15.01 -3.49 9.20
CA ALA A 76 14.38 -4.73 9.62
C ALA A 76 12.86 -4.55 9.47
N PRO A 77 12.19 -5.28 8.55
CA PRO A 77 10.75 -5.20 8.40
C PRO A 77 10.04 -5.53 9.72
N PRO A 78 8.91 -4.85 10.01
CA PRO A 78 8.11 -5.18 11.16
C PRO A 78 7.50 -6.57 11.01
N TYR A 79 7.47 -7.33 12.11
CA TYR A 79 6.94 -8.69 12.11
C TYR A 79 5.45 -8.69 12.44
N VAL A 80 4.62 -9.23 11.55
CA VAL A 80 3.17 -9.32 11.68
C VAL A 80 2.79 -10.78 11.86
N GLN A 81 2.15 -11.11 12.99
CA GLN A 81 1.81 -12.49 13.35
C GLN A 81 0.47 -12.63 14.08
N PRO A 82 -0.65 -12.27 13.42
CA PRO A 82 -1.97 -12.48 14.01
C PRO A 82 -2.21 -13.97 14.24
N LYS A 83 -2.85 -14.27 15.38
CA LYS A 83 -3.17 -15.64 15.82
C LYS A 83 -4.61 -15.70 16.28
N ARG A 84 -5.27 -16.82 16.01
CA ARG A 84 -6.62 -17.12 16.50
C ARG A 84 -6.67 -18.47 17.18
N GLU A 85 -7.49 -18.54 18.23
CA GLU A 85 -7.85 -19.79 18.86
C GLU A 85 -9.14 -20.34 18.27
N THR A 86 -9.14 -21.64 17.98
CA THR A 86 -10.32 -22.41 17.62
C THR A 86 -10.57 -23.45 18.71
N THR A 87 -11.62 -23.25 19.48
CA THR A 87 -12.05 -24.16 20.55
C THR A 87 -13.12 -25.15 20.05
N ALA A 88 -13.29 -26.27 20.76
CA ALA A 88 -14.30 -27.28 20.41
C ALA A 88 -15.72 -26.71 20.41
N ASP A 89 -16.04 -25.76 21.29
CA ASP A 89 -17.36 -25.12 21.33
C ASP A 89 -17.67 -24.34 20.04
N LEU A 90 -16.68 -23.65 19.47
CA LEU A 90 -16.83 -22.94 18.19
C LEU A 90 -17.05 -23.89 17.00
N ILE A 91 -16.51 -25.11 17.05
CA ILE A 91 -16.67 -26.14 16.00
C ILE A 91 -18.03 -26.86 16.13
N LEU A 92 -18.50 -27.05 17.36
CA LEU A 92 -19.77 -27.72 17.65
C LEU A 92 -20.98 -26.81 17.40
N LYS A 93 -20.80 -25.49 17.55
CA LYS A 93 -21.81 -24.49 17.19
C LYS A 93 -22.06 -24.50 15.69
N ARG A 94 -23.34 -24.34 15.33
CA ARG A 94 -23.79 -24.24 13.94
C ARG A 94 -23.17 -23.00 13.29
N ALA A 95 -22.63 -23.16 12.08
CA ALA A 95 -22.15 -22.01 11.30
C ALA A 95 -23.33 -21.17 10.78
N ALA A 96 -23.09 -19.87 10.56
CA ALA A 96 -24.10 -19.00 9.96
C ALA A 96 -24.47 -19.51 8.56
N GLY A 97 -25.77 -19.66 8.27
CA GLY A 97 -26.26 -20.16 6.98
C GLY A 97 -26.45 -21.68 6.86
N GLU A 98 -26.09 -22.48 7.88
CA GLU A 98 -26.42 -23.92 7.87
C GLU A 98 -27.91 -24.16 8.14
N SER A 99 -28.52 -25.05 7.33
CA SER A 99 -29.89 -25.53 7.57
C SER A 99 -29.96 -26.27 8.92
N PRO A 100 -30.98 -26.01 9.76
CA PRO A 100 -31.19 -26.74 11.02
C PRO A 100 -31.29 -28.26 10.85
N TYR A 101 -31.60 -28.74 9.65
CA TYR A 101 -31.94 -30.13 9.38
C TYR A 101 -30.82 -30.94 8.69
N ALA A 102 -29.75 -30.29 8.22
CA ALA A 102 -28.63 -30.95 7.55
C ALA A 102 -27.35 -30.75 8.39
N ALA A 103 -27.08 -31.68 9.30
CA ALA A 103 -25.90 -31.63 10.14
C ALA A 103 -24.65 -32.01 9.33
N LYS A 104 -23.80 -31.03 9.00
CA LYS A 104 -22.44 -31.31 8.52
C LYS A 104 -21.65 -32.02 9.63
N PRO A 105 -20.75 -32.98 9.29
CA PRO A 105 -19.91 -33.62 10.28
C PRO A 105 -18.96 -32.57 10.94
N PRO A 106 -18.64 -32.71 12.24
CA PRO A 106 -17.78 -31.75 12.94
C PRO A 106 -16.41 -31.53 12.29
N ALA A 107 -15.86 -32.55 11.64
CA ALA A 107 -14.60 -32.45 10.90
C ALA A 107 -14.70 -31.51 9.69
N GLN A 108 -15.84 -31.51 8.98
CA GLN A 108 -16.06 -30.60 7.86
C GLN A 108 -16.27 -29.15 8.34
N ARG A 109 -16.97 -28.96 9.46
CA ARG A 109 -17.10 -27.62 10.09
C ARG A 109 -15.75 -27.08 10.55
N ALA A 110 -14.90 -27.91 11.12
CA ALA A 110 -13.56 -27.52 11.53
C ALA A 110 -12.71 -27.07 10.32
N ALA A 111 -12.83 -27.74 9.17
CA ALA A 111 -12.15 -27.33 7.94
C ALA A 111 -12.67 -26.01 7.37
N GLU A 112 -13.99 -25.82 7.34
CA GLU A 112 -14.61 -24.55 6.90
C GLU A 112 -14.23 -23.39 7.81
N LYS A 113 -14.22 -23.62 9.14
CA LYS A 113 -13.79 -22.63 10.13
C LYS A 113 -12.32 -22.28 9.98
N LEU A 114 -11.45 -23.28 9.78
CA LEU A 114 -10.02 -23.05 9.52
C LEU A 114 -9.82 -22.20 8.26
N GLY A 115 -10.52 -22.52 7.16
CA GLY A 115 -10.43 -21.76 5.92
C GLY A 115 -10.92 -20.32 6.05
N ALA A 116 -11.99 -20.10 6.83
CA ALA A 116 -12.48 -18.77 7.15
C ALA A 116 -11.49 -17.99 8.04
N ASP A 117 -10.98 -18.62 9.11
CA ASP A 117 -10.02 -17.98 10.01
C ASP A 117 -8.71 -17.66 9.29
N LEU A 118 -8.23 -18.53 8.38
CA LEU A 118 -7.06 -18.25 7.52
C LEU A 118 -7.30 -17.04 6.61
N ARG A 119 -8.50 -16.93 6.02
CA ARG A 119 -8.86 -15.80 5.16
C ARG A 119 -8.89 -14.50 5.97
N ASP A 120 -9.55 -14.50 7.12
CA ASP A 120 -9.65 -13.31 7.97
C ASP A 120 -8.23 -12.84 8.39
N LEU A 121 -7.36 -13.77 8.78
CA LEU A 121 -5.96 -13.47 9.13
C LEU A 121 -5.18 -12.90 7.95
N ASP A 122 -5.36 -13.42 6.74
CA ASP A 122 -4.70 -12.89 5.55
C ASP A 122 -5.23 -11.48 5.21
N GLU A 123 -6.54 -11.25 5.35
CA GLU A 123 -7.12 -9.92 5.15
C GLU A 123 -6.60 -8.89 6.17
N GLU A 124 -6.40 -9.27 7.43
CA GLU A 124 -5.76 -8.40 8.44
C GLU A 124 -4.34 -8.01 8.02
N ILE A 125 -3.54 -8.96 7.53
CA ILE A 125 -2.19 -8.69 7.04
C ILE A 125 -2.24 -7.76 5.83
N ILE A 126 -3.12 -8.01 4.87
CA ILE A 126 -3.20 -7.18 3.65
C ILE A 126 -3.65 -5.75 3.98
N ARG A 127 -4.60 -5.57 4.91
CA ARG A 127 -4.97 -4.22 5.39
C ARG A 127 -3.76 -3.51 6.02
N ARG A 128 -2.92 -4.22 6.77
CA ARG A 128 -1.68 -3.66 7.33
C ARG A 128 -0.66 -3.30 6.25
N GLU A 129 -0.54 -4.09 5.19
CA GLU A 129 0.34 -3.81 4.04
C GLU A 129 -0.11 -2.56 3.28
N GLU A 130 -1.42 -2.44 3.03
CA GLU A 130 -2.02 -1.27 2.40
C GLU A 130 -1.84 -0.02 3.27
N TRP A 131 -2.03 -0.14 4.59
CA TRP A 131 -1.76 0.93 5.54
C TRP A 131 -0.29 1.39 5.51
N GLN A 132 0.66 0.47 5.43
CA GLN A 132 2.07 0.83 5.27
C GLN A 132 2.33 1.62 3.98
N CYS A 133 1.71 1.20 2.87
CA CYS A 133 1.78 1.93 1.59
C CYS A 133 1.19 3.34 1.73
N ALA A 134 0.03 3.48 2.37
CA ALA A 134 -0.61 4.76 2.60
C ALA A 134 0.25 5.69 3.48
N GLN A 135 0.81 5.19 4.58
CA GLN A 135 1.69 5.98 5.45
C GLN A 135 2.97 6.42 4.74
N ALA A 136 3.60 5.52 3.97
CA ALA A 136 4.77 5.86 3.16
C ALA A 136 4.47 6.95 2.12
N LEU A 137 3.32 6.88 1.44
CA LEU A 137 2.93 7.85 0.40
C LEU A 137 2.51 9.21 0.96
N THR A 138 1.90 9.23 2.16
CA THR A 138 1.35 10.46 2.77
C THR A 138 2.39 11.19 3.61
N THR A 139 3.06 10.47 4.52
CA THR A 139 3.99 11.06 5.47
C THR A 139 5.44 10.89 5.05
N GLY A 140 5.75 10.00 4.10
CA GLY A 140 7.14 9.65 3.75
C GLY A 140 7.85 8.82 4.82
N GLN A 141 7.13 8.40 5.86
CA GLN A 141 7.62 7.64 6.99
C GLN A 141 6.62 6.54 7.34
N ILE A 142 7.08 5.44 7.93
CA ILE A 142 6.22 4.43 8.53
C ILE A 142 6.59 4.33 9.99
N ARG A 143 5.65 4.67 10.87
CA ARG A 143 5.81 4.44 12.30
C ARG A 143 5.31 3.03 12.63
N VAL A 144 6.23 2.15 12.97
CA VAL A 144 5.91 0.81 13.44
C VAL A 144 5.81 0.87 14.95
N VAL A 145 4.59 0.95 15.46
CA VAL A 145 4.29 0.78 16.88
C VAL A 145 3.67 -0.59 17.07
N GLY A 146 4.12 -1.32 18.08
CA GLY A 146 3.59 -2.62 18.47
C GLY A 146 4.18 -3.10 19.79
N GLU A 147 3.72 -4.25 20.27
CA GLU A 147 4.22 -4.84 21.51
C GLU A 147 5.72 -5.17 21.38
N GLY A 148 6.58 -4.36 22.01
CA GLY A 148 8.04 -4.52 21.98
C GLY A 148 8.77 -3.91 20.78
N VAL A 149 8.08 -3.13 19.93
CA VAL A 149 8.68 -2.42 18.79
C VAL A 149 8.09 -1.01 18.68
N ASP A 150 8.93 0.02 18.80
CA ASP A 150 8.61 1.41 18.44
C ASP A 150 9.75 1.91 17.57
N ASP A 151 9.58 1.81 16.25
CA ASP A 151 10.56 2.24 15.26
C ASP A 151 9.90 3.12 14.20
N THR A 152 10.66 4.06 13.66
CA THR A 152 10.19 4.94 12.58
C THR A 152 11.10 4.78 11.38
N ILE A 153 10.56 4.20 10.33
CA ILE A 153 11.23 4.03 9.05
C ILE A 153 11.06 5.33 8.27
N ASP A 154 12.14 6.06 8.03
CA ASP A 154 12.13 7.29 7.24
C ASP A 154 12.70 7.04 5.84
N PHE A 155 11.89 7.32 4.81
CA PHE A 155 12.29 7.21 3.41
C PHE A 155 12.88 8.50 2.86
N LEU A 156 13.11 9.51 3.70
CA LEU A 156 13.75 10.78 3.32
C LEU A 156 12.97 11.52 2.22
N MET A 157 11.63 11.46 2.29
CA MET A 157 10.75 12.26 1.43
C MET A 157 10.93 13.73 1.77
N ALA A 158 11.26 14.54 0.75
CA ALA A 158 11.49 15.97 0.94
C ALA A 158 10.24 16.64 1.56
N ALA A 159 10.43 17.52 2.54
CA ALA A 159 9.33 18.29 3.16
C ALA A 159 8.52 19.08 2.11
N ASP A 160 9.21 19.51 1.07
CA ASP A 160 8.69 20.16 -0.11
C ASP A 160 7.66 19.34 -0.91
N HIS A 161 7.62 18.02 -0.71
CA HIS A 161 6.65 17.09 -1.31
C HIS A 161 5.48 16.79 -0.37
N LYS A 162 5.48 17.34 0.86
CA LYS A 162 4.42 17.23 1.86
C LYS A 162 3.72 18.58 1.97
N ILE A 163 2.72 18.79 1.12
CA ILE A 163 2.07 20.08 0.94
C ILE A 163 0.84 20.15 1.84
N THR A 164 0.67 21.25 2.57
CA THR A 164 -0.58 21.56 3.28
C THR A 164 -1.05 22.93 2.81
N LEU A 165 -2.18 23.00 2.13
CA LEU A 165 -2.74 24.25 1.64
C LEU A 165 -3.33 25.05 2.82
N THR A 166 -2.66 26.14 3.19
CA THR A 166 -3.16 27.11 4.18
C THR A 166 -3.99 28.23 3.54
N THR A 167 -3.75 28.51 2.25
CA THR A 167 -4.43 29.52 1.44
C THR A 167 -4.80 28.92 0.08
N GLY A 168 -5.97 29.25 -0.47
CA GLY A 168 -6.41 28.68 -1.75
C GLY A 168 -6.77 27.19 -1.66
N LYS A 169 -7.28 26.77 -0.50
CA LYS A 169 -7.90 25.45 -0.31
C LYS A 169 -9.01 25.24 -1.33
N TRP A 170 -9.27 24.00 -1.72
CA TRP A 170 -10.17 23.72 -2.84
C TRP A 170 -11.64 24.00 -2.51
N ASP A 171 -11.98 24.09 -1.22
CA ASP A 171 -13.25 24.53 -0.67
C ASP A 171 -13.41 26.07 -0.61
N ALA A 172 -12.33 26.82 -0.83
CA ALA A 172 -12.33 28.28 -0.78
C ALA A 172 -12.60 28.92 -2.14
N ASP A 173 -13.30 30.06 -2.13
CA ASP A 173 -13.61 30.85 -3.32
C ASP A 173 -12.34 31.33 -4.03
N GLY A 174 -12.30 31.17 -5.36
CA GLY A 174 -11.17 31.60 -6.20
C GLY A 174 -9.97 30.65 -6.21
N SER A 175 -10.09 29.45 -5.63
CA SER A 175 -9.08 28.40 -5.75
C SER A 175 -9.04 27.80 -7.16
N ASP A 176 -7.83 27.42 -7.61
CA ASP A 176 -7.63 26.73 -8.90
C ASP A 176 -6.97 25.35 -8.65
N PRO A 177 -7.78 24.29 -8.45
CA PRO A 177 -7.29 22.93 -8.25
C PRO A 177 -6.45 22.41 -9.43
N ILE A 178 -6.78 22.79 -10.67
CA ILE A 178 -6.09 22.31 -11.87
C ILE A 178 -4.69 22.95 -11.96
N ALA A 179 -4.56 24.23 -11.64
CA ALA A 179 -3.26 24.89 -11.55
C ALA A 179 -2.35 24.28 -10.47
N ASN A 180 -2.94 23.93 -9.32
CA ASN A 180 -2.23 23.23 -8.24
C ASN A 180 -1.70 21.87 -8.70
N LEU A 181 -2.55 21.02 -9.31
CA LEU A 181 -2.14 19.74 -9.88
C LEU A 181 -1.03 19.89 -10.93
N ARG A 182 -1.11 20.89 -11.80
CA ARG A 182 -0.08 21.17 -12.81
C ARG A 182 1.24 21.62 -12.19
N ALA A 183 1.21 22.40 -11.10
CA ALA A 183 2.40 22.82 -10.38
C ALA A 183 3.08 21.63 -9.68
N TRP A 184 2.31 20.78 -9.01
CA TRP A 184 2.81 19.59 -8.31
C TRP A 184 3.36 18.56 -9.30
N LYS A 185 2.69 18.31 -10.43
CA LYS A 185 3.22 17.45 -11.50
C LYS A 185 4.57 17.94 -12.03
N ARG A 186 4.72 19.27 -12.24
CA ARG A 186 6.01 19.86 -12.67
C ARG A 186 7.10 19.70 -11.62
N LYS A 187 6.75 19.77 -10.33
CA LYS A 187 7.69 19.55 -9.23
C LYS A 187 8.20 18.12 -9.20
N ILE A 188 7.29 17.13 -9.25
CA ILE A 188 7.66 15.70 -9.36
C ILE A 188 8.60 15.47 -10.55
N ALA A 189 8.27 16.04 -11.72
CA ALA A 189 9.09 15.91 -12.92
C ALA A 189 10.48 16.55 -12.81
N LYS A 190 10.64 17.58 -11.99
CA LYS A 190 11.92 18.25 -11.74
C LYS A 190 12.78 17.44 -10.77
N ASP A 191 12.20 16.95 -9.68
CA ASP A 191 12.94 16.40 -8.55
C ASP A 191 13.22 14.89 -8.72
N SER A 192 12.25 14.11 -9.21
CA SER A 192 12.43 12.66 -9.48
C SER A 192 12.85 12.34 -10.91
N GLY A 193 12.60 13.25 -11.84
CA GLY A 193 12.71 13.00 -13.27
C GLY A 193 11.63 12.06 -13.85
N ARG A 194 10.68 11.60 -13.03
CA ARG A 194 9.48 10.85 -13.44
C ARG A 194 8.30 11.78 -13.63
N THR A 195 7.33 11.37 -14.44
CA THR A 195 6.12 12.16 -14.70
C THR A 195 4.96 11.52 -13.95
N ALA A 196 4.34 12.26 -13.02
CA ALA A 196 3.13 11.80 -12.35
C ALA A 196 1.98 11.61 -13.36
N ASN A 197 1.32 10.46 -13.27
CA ASN A 197 0.21 10.05 -14.14
C ASN A 197 -1.07 9.76 -13.35
N THR A 198 -0.97 9.49 -12.05
CA THR A 198 -2.09 9.05 -11.23
C THR A 198 -2.24 9.95 -10.01
N ALA A 199 -3.47 10.38 -9.75
CA ALA A 199 -3.85 11.10 -8.55
C ALA A 199 -4.94 10.34 -7.79
N VAL A 200 -4.74 10.14 -6.49
CA VAL A 200 -5.68 9.46 -5.60
C VAL A 200 -6.17 10.47 -4.57
N LEU A 201 -7.49 10.64 -4.52
CA LEU A 201 -8.20 11.64 -3.71
C LEU A 201 -9.00 10.94 -2.61
N SER A 202 -9.08 11.55 -1.42
CA SER A 202 -10.09 11.20 -0.42
C SER A 202 -11.48 11.76 -0.81
N ALA A 203 -12.59 11.17 -0.35
CA ALA A 203 -13.96 11.68 -0.55
C ALA A 203 -14.11 13.21 -0.41
N GLU A 204 -13.55 13.82 0.64
CA GLU A 204 -13.65 15.27 0.87
C GLU A 204 -12.92 16.10 -0.20
N ALA A 205 -11.75 15.64 -0.64
CA ALA A 205 -10.99 16.28 -1.71
C ALA A 205 -11.72 16.17 -3.05
N VAL A 206 -12.41 15.04 -3.30
CA VAL A 206 -13.27 14.85 -4.48
C VAL A 206 -14.47 15.80 -4.44
N ALA A 207 -15.16 15.89 -3.31
CA ALA A 207 -16.29 16.79 -3.15
C ALA A 207 -15.89 18.25 -3.38
N ALA A 208 -14.77 18.68 -2.78
CA ALA A 208 -14.21 20.02 -3.00
C ALA A 208 -13.79 20.24 -4.47
N PHE A 209 -13.21 19.23 -5.13
CA PHE A 209 -12.80 19.32 -6.53
C PHE A 209 -14.01 19.45 -7.49
N GLN A 210 -15.07 18.66 -7.26
CA GLN A 210 -16.28 18.68 -8.09
C GLN A 210 -17.14 19.93 -7.87
N ALA A 211 -17.19 20.44 -6.63
CA ALA A 211 -17.96 21.63 -6.29
C ALA A 211 -17.31 22.94 -6.81
N ASN A 212 -16.06 22.90 -7.25
CA ASN A 212 -15.32 24.10 -7.61
C ASN A 212 -15.76 24.67 -8.98
N ASP A 213 -16.23 25.92 -8.97
CA ASP A 213 -16.70 26.64 -10.16
C ASP A 213 -15.66 26.75 -11.28
N MET A 214 -14.37 26.86 -10.95
CA MET A 214 -13.30 26.97 -11.94
C MET A 214 -13.07 25.63 -12.65
N VAL A 215 -13.18 24.52 -11.94
CA VAL A 215 -13.08 23.17 -12.51
C VAL A 215 -14.25 22.94 -13.47
N MET A 216 -15.48 23.30 -13.06
CA MET A 216 -16.66 23.20 -13.93
C MET A 216 -16.54 24.08 -15.19
N LYS A 217 -16.03 25.30 -15.07
CA LYS A 217 -15.83 26.21 -16.22
C LYS A 217 -14.75 25.71 -17.18
N GLN A 218 -13.64 25.20 -16.67
CA GLN A 218 -12.55 24.68 -17.50
C GLN A 218 -12.96 23.39 -18.22
N LEU A 219 -13.66 22.47 -17.54
CA LEU A 219 -14.12 21.22 -18.16
C LEU A 219 -15.21 21.45 -19.22
N ASN A 220 -16.05 22.47 -19.09
CA ASN A 220 -17.14 22.77 -20.03
C ASN A 220 -16.74 23.70 -21.18
N THR A 221 -15.43 23.91 -21.41
CA THR A 221 -14.98 24.76 -22.51
C THR A 221 -15.04 24.01 -23.84
N ARG A 222 -16.14 24.25 -24.56
CA ARG A 222 -16.58 23.67 -25.87
C ARG A 222 -15.55 23.51 -27.01
N ARG A 223 -14.29 23.94 -26.86
CA ARG A 223 -13.23 23.88 -27.89
C ARG A 223 -11.98 23.11 -27.47
N VAL A 224 -11.87 22.70 -26.20
CA VAL A 224 -10.77 21.91 -25.68
C VAL A 224 -11.40 20.82 -24.82
N ASP A 225 -11.37 19.57 -25.28
CA ASP A 225 -11.70 18.43 -24.41
C ASP A 225 -10.63 18.37 -23.32
N MET A 226 -10.91 18.96 -22.16
CA MET A 226 -9.98 19.00 -21.02
C MET A 226 -10.03 17.71 -20.18
N GLY A 227 -10.97 16.82 -20.46
CA GLY A 227 -11.09 15.52 -19.80
C GLY A 227 -12.51 14.98 -19.86
N MET A 228 -12.67 13.69 -19.56
CA MET A 228 -13.97 13.05 -19.35
C MET A 228 -14.04 12.58 -17.90
N ILE A 229 -14.98 13.14 -17.13
CA ILE A 229 -15.36 12.60 -15.83
C ILE A 229 -16.44 11.55 -16.08
N LYS A 230 -16.06 10.28 -16.03
CA LYS A 230 -16.99 9.16 -16.12
C LYS A 230 -16.74 8.30 -14.89
N PRO A 231 -17.49 8.52 -13.79
CA PRO A 231 -17.34 7.74 -12.59
C PRO A 231 -17.64 6.27 -12.90
N GLU A 232 -16.60 5.45 -12.90
CA GLU A 232 -16.72 4.00 -13.00
C GLU A 232 -16.25 3.42 -11.66
N GLU A 233 -17.14 2.68 -11.00
CA GLU A 233 -16.78 1.91 -9.82
C GLU A 233 -15.87 0.77 -10.28
N LEU A 234 -14.60 0.84 -9.89
CA LEU A 234 -13.69 -0.28 -10.07
C LEU A 234 -13.88 -1.27 -8.91
N PRO A 235 -13.52 -2.54 -9.14
CA PRO A 235 -13.24 -3.45 -8.04
C PRO A 235 -12.31 -2.76 -7.03
N ASP A 236 -12.50 -3.09 -5.74
CA ASP A 236 -11.66 -2.64 -4.62
C ASP A 236 -12.03 -1.31 -3.94
N GLY A 237 -13.27 -0.81 -4.09
CA GLY A 237 -13.71 0.39 -3.36
C GLY A 237 -13.06 1.68 -3.85
N VAL A 238 -12.52 1.63 -5.07
CA VAL A 238 -11.95 2.76 -5.79
C VAL A 238 -12.96 3.21 -6.84
N THR A 239 -13.25 4.51 -6.88
CA THR A 239 -14.03 5.08 -7.97
C THR A 239 -13.09 5.79 -8.92
N TYR A 240 -12.99 5.34 -10.17
CA TYR A 240 -12.29 6.12 -11.18
C TYR A 240 -13.17 7.29 -11.58
N LEU A 241 -12.72 8.50 -11.28
CA LEU A 241 -13.47 9.72 -11.56
C LEU A 241 -13.35 10.10 -13.03
N GLY A 242 -12.18 9.89 -13.63
CA GLY A 242 -11.93 10.22 -15.02
C GLY A 242 -10.50 10.64 -15.32
N TYR A 243 -10.26 10.98 -16.59
CA TYR A 243 -8.98 11.47 -17.08
C TYR A 243 -9.03 12.97 -17.34
N LEU A 244 -8.03 13.70 -16.82
CA LEU A 244 -7.77 15.10 -17.15
C LEU A 244 -6.72 15.17 -18.26
N ASN A 245 -7.09 15.66 -19.45
CA ASN A 245 -6.19 15.86 -20.58
C ASN A 245 -5.10 16.92 -20.29
N ASP A 246 -5.42 17.94 -19.51
CA ASP A 246 -4.46 18.89 -18.92
C ASP A 246 -4.69 18.90 -17.40
N PRO A 247 -3.78 18.35 -16.58
CA PRO A 247 -2.36 18.11 -16.85
C PRO A 247 -1.96 16.70 -17.34
N GLY A 248 -2.90 15.83 -17.75
CA GLY A 248 -2.61 14.45 -18.16
C GLY A 248 -2.53 13.51 -16.96
N LEU A 249 -3.62 13.40 -16.19
CA LEU A 249 -3.71 12.64 -14.94
C LEU A 249 -4.99 11.81 -14.89
N ASP A 250 -4.86 10.57 -14.42
CA ASP A 250 -5.96 9.72 -14.00
C ASP A 250 -6.36 10.05 -12.56
N LEU A 251 -7.65 10.32 -12.34
CA LEU A 251 -8.19 10.64 -11.02
C LEU A 251 -8.94 9.44 -10.44
N TYR A 252 -8.56 9.04 -9.23
CA TYR A 252 -9.21 7.98 -8.45
C TYR A 252 -9.68 8.52 -7.11
N ALA A 253 -10.91 8.20 -6.71
CA ALA A 253 -11.38 8.33 -5.33
C ALA A 253 -11.09 7.02 -4.59
N TYR A 254 -10.52 7.12 -3.40
CA TYR A 254 -10.22 5.95 -2.58
C TYR A 254 -10.76 6.14 -1.17
N ASP A 255 -11.82 5.39 -0.88
CA ASP A 255 -12.61 5.49 0.35
C ASP A 255 -12.55 4.17 1.13
N GLU A 256 -11.35 3.77 1.51
CA GLU A 256 -11.11 2.61 2.36
C GLU A 256 -10.79 3.03 3.81
N TRP A 257 -11.27 2.23 4.76
CA TRP A 257 -11.20 2.48 6.19
C TRP A 257 -10.47 1.33 6.89
N TYR A 258 -9.77 1.65 7.96
CA TYR A 258 -9.14 0.67 8.85
C TYR A 258 -9.50 0.97 10.30
N LEU A 259 -9.49 -0.06 11.14
CA LEU A 259 -9.58 0.10 12.59
C LEU A 259 -8.18 0.32 13.14
N ASP A 260 -8.01 1.37 13.93
CA ASP A 260 -6.78 1.60 14.69
C ASP A 260 -6.70 0.71 15.94
N GLU A 261 -5.63 0.85 16.71
CA GLU A 261 -5.40 0.07 17.93
C GLU A 261 -6.39 0.39 19.06
N GLU A 262 -7.19 1.46 18.92
CA GLU A 262 -8.23 1.90 19.85
C GLU A 262 -9.65 1.54 19.34
N ASP A 263 -9.76 0.68 18.31
CA ASP A 263 -11.02 0.29 17.65
C ASP A 263 -11.79 1.47 17.02
N VAL A 264 -11.09 2.54 16.63
CA VAL A 264 -11.67 3.68 15.93
C VAL A 264 -11.45 3.54 14.42
N GLU A 265 -12.53 3.72 13.64
CA GLU A 265 -12.46 3.72 12.18
C GLU A 265 -11.76 4.98 11.67
N GLN A 266 -10.64 4.78 10.98
CA GLN A 266 -9.84 5.83 10.35
C GLN A 266 -9.79 5.61 8.83
N PRO A 267 -9.85 6.68 8.02
CA PRO A 267 -9.68 6.55 6.58
C PRO A 267 -8.21 6.27 6.23
N MET A 268 -7.98 5.42 5.22
CA MET A 268 -6.65 5.04 4.78
C MET A 268 -5.85 6.23 4.24
N ILE A 269 -6.51 7.13 3.51
CA ILE A 269 -5.98 8.44 3.15
C ILE A 269 -6.56 9.48 4.10
N PRO A 270 -5.75 10.36 4.71
CA PRO A 270 -6.25 11.43 5.57
C PRO A 270 -7.32 12.27 4.89
N ALA A 271 -8.34 12.67 5.65
CA ALA A 271 -9.41 13.54 5.19
C ALA A 271 -8.87 14.85 4.56
N GLY A 272 -9.40 15.19 3.38
CA GLY A 272 -8.92 16.31 2.57
C GLY A 272 -7.55 16.07 1.92
N GLY A 273 -7.05 14.84 1.92
CA GLY A 273 -5.76 14.44 1.38
C GLY A 273 -5.80 14.05 -0.10
N LEU A 274 -4.69 14.31 -0.78
CA LEU A 274 -4.42 13.91 -2.15
C LEU A 274 -3.03 13.29 -2.23
N ILE A 275 -2.92 12.14 -2.90
CA ILE A 275 -1.64 11.55 -3.31
C ILE A 275 -1.50 11.74 -4.82
N LEU A 276 -0.42 12.39 -5.26
CA LEU A 276 -0.05 12.52 -6.66
C LEU A 276 1.25 11.75 -6.89
N GLY A 277 1.24 10.79 -7.81
CA GLY A 277 2.37 9.90 -8.00
C GLY A 277 2.50 9.37 -9.42
N ALA A 278 3.62 8.71 -9.66
CA ALA A 278 3.84 7.94 -10.87
C ALA A 278 3.61 6.45 -10.59
N SER A 279 2.81 5.77 -11.42
CA SER A 279 2.61 4.31 -11.31
C SER A 279 3.82 3.50 -11.82
N ASN A 280 4.75 4.12 -12.54
CA ASN A 280 5.93 3.47 -13.11
C ASN A 280 7.21 3.64 -12.26
N THR A 281 7.05 3.56 -10.94
CA THR A 281 8.15 3.70 -9.97
C THR A 281 8.84 2.37 -9.72
N ARG A 282 10.05 2.41 -9.18
CA ARG A 282 10.80 1.20 -8.79
C ARG A 282 10.37 0.64 -7.42
N ASN A 283 9.35 1.23 -6.81
CA ASN A 283 8.82 0.82 -5.53
C ASN A 283 8.31 -0.62 -5.59
N ALA A 284 8.51 -1.36 -4.51
CA ALA A 284 8.10 -2.74 -4.40
C ALA A 284 7.70 -3.05 -2.96
N MET A 285 6.77 -3.98 -2.77
CA MET A 285 6.59 -4.58 -1.46
C MET A 285 7.76 -5.52 -1.16
N LEU A 286 8.37 -5.35 0.00
CA LEU A 286 9.55 -6.08 0.43
C LEU A 286 9.17 -6.99 1.60
N TYR A 287 9.56 -8.26 1.54
CA TYR A 287 9.28 -9.24 2.57
C TYR A 287 10.59 -9.77 3.16
N GLY A 288 10.78 -9.57 4.46
CA GLY A 288 11.90 -10.14 5.19
C GLY A 288 11.70 -11.64 5.46
N ALA A 289 12.78 -12.28 5.92
CA ALA A 289 12.75 -13.68 6.31
C ALA A 289 11.81 -13.96 7.49
N ILE A 290 11.07 -15.07 7.40
CA ILE A 290 10.23 -15.58 8.50
C ILE A 290 11.12 -16.15 9.61
N GLN A 291 10.93 -15.66 10.84
CA GLN A 291 11.69 -16.05 12.02
C GLN A 291 10.94 -17.13 12.83
N ASP A 292 10.61 -18.25 12.19
CA ASP A 292 10.00 -19.43 12.85
C ASP A 292 10.88 -20.66 12.59
N LEU A 293 11.11 -21.48 13.62
CA LEU A 293 11.98 -22.67 13.52
C LEU A 293 11.46 -23.66 12.48
N ASP A 294 10.14 -23.83 12.37
CA ASP A 294 9.54 -24.74 11.39
C ASP A 294 9.69 -24.20 9.96
N ALA A 295 9.74 -22.88 9.79
CA ALA A 295 10.01 -22.24 8.51
C ALA A 295 11.48 -22.46 8.07
N ILE A 296 12.41 -22.41 9.03
CA ILE A 296 13.84 -22.68 8.79
C ILE A 296 14.05 -24.16 8.44
N GLU A 297 13.46 -25.08 9.20
CA GLU A 297 13.59 -26.52 8.98
C GLU A 297 12.95 -26.99 7.67
N SER A 298 11.85 -26.35 7.25
CA SER A 298 11.19 -26.63 5.96
C SER A 298 11.82 -25.93 4.76
N GLY A 299 12.80 -25.05 4.98
CA GLY A 299 13.44 -24.24 3.93
C GLY A 299 12.56 -23.12 3.37
N MET A 300 11.41 -22.84 4.00
CA MET A 300 10.46 -21.79 3.60
C MET A 300 10.72 -20.47 4.35
N VAL A 301 11.98 -20.06 4.39
CA VAL A 301 12.40 -18.82 5.08
C VAL A 301 12.03 -17.58 4.26
N GLU A 302 12.05 -17.70 2.92
CA GLU A 302 11.64 -16.67 1.96
C GLU A 302 10.19 -16.87 1.53
N ALA A 303 9.23 -16.39 2.31
CA ALA A 303 7.82 -16.41 1.91
C ALA A 303 7.08 -15.13 2.33
N ALA A 304 6.10 -14.73 1.53
CA ALA A 304 5.23 -13.60 1.85
C ALA A 304 4.23 -13.93 2.97
N ARG A 305 3.87 -15.22 3.10
CA ARG A 305 2.95 -15.75 4.11
C ARG A 305 3.45 -17.10 4.61
N PHE A 306 3.36 -17.32 5.92
CA PHE A 306 3.65 -18.61 6.52
C PHE A 306 2.55 -19.00 7.51
N PRO A 307 1.61 -19.86 7.10
CA PRO A 307 0.55 -20.36 7.97
C PRO A 307 1.10 -21.48 8.86
N LYS A 308 0.79 -21.44 10.16
CA LYS A 308 1.16 -22.49 11.11
C LYS A 308 -0.03 -22.83 11.99
N SER A 309 -0.27 -24.12 12.19
CA SER A 309 -1.32 -24.59 13.09
C SER A 309 -0.77 -25.61 14.08
N TRP A 310 -1.21 -25.54 15.34
CA TRP A 310 -0.84 -26.53 16.36
C TRP A 310 -1.98 -26.69 17.37
N VAL A 311 -1.98 -27.81 18.10
CA VAL A 311 -2.98 -28.09 19.14
C VAL A 311 -2.31 -28.02 20.51
N THR A 312 -2.93 -27.28 21.42
CA THR A 312 -2.54 -27.30 22.84
C THR A 312 -3.43 -28.30 23.58
N PRO A 313 -2.86 -29.25 24.35
CA PRO A 313 -3.66 -30.24 25.07
C PRO A 313 -4.50 -29.62 26.21
N GLU A 314 -3.94 -28.66 26.94
CA GLU A 314 -4.58 -28.02 28.11
C GLU A 314 -4.29 -26.51 28.14
N PRO A 315 -5.31 -25.63 28.00
CA PRO A 315 -6.68 -25.94 27.56
C PRO A 315 -6.71 -26.46 26.11
N SER A 316 -7.67 -27.34 25.80
CA SER A 316 -7.82 -27.93 24.47
C SER A 316 -8.28 -26.86 23.47
N ALA A 317 -7.31 -26.34 22.72
CA ALA A 317 -7.52 -25.34 21.69
C ALA A 317 -6.56 -25.60 20.52
N ARG A 318 -7.06 -25.40 19.30
CA ARG A 318 -6.22 -25.32 18.12
C ARG A 318 -5.85 -23.86 17.90
N TRP A 319 -4.57 -23.61 17.73
CA TRP A 319 -4.07 -22.30 17.33
C TRP A 319 -3.83 -22.29 15.83
N LEU A 320 -4.26 -21.21 15.20
CA LEU A 320 -3.93 -20.85 13.85
C LEU A 320 -3.15 -19.54 13.89
N LYS A 321 -1.99 -19.52 13.24
CA LYS A 321 -1.11 -18.35 13.15
C LYS A 321 -0.75 -18.13 11.69
N LEU A 322 -0.77 -16.88 11.24
CA LEU A 322 -0.26 -16.49 9.93
C LEU A 322 0.87 -15.48 10.15
N GLN A 323 2.06 -15.77 9.64
CA GLN A 323 3.23 -14.92 9.80
C GLN A 323 3.59 -14.23 8.49
N SER A 324 3.98 -12.96 8.59
CA SER A 324 4.52 -12.16 7.49
C SER A 324 5.50 -11.13 8.06
N ALA A 325 6.50 -10.73 7.27
CA ALA A 325 7.41 -9.63 7.59
C ALA A 325 7.38 -8.58 6.48
N PRO A 326 6.25 -7.87 6.29
CA PRO A 326 6.05 -6.98 5.15
C PRO A 326 6.59 -5.57 5.43
N MET A 327 7.21 -4.97 4.42
CA MET A 327 7.63 -3.57 4.39
C MET A 327 7.36 -2.92 3.03
N ALA A 328 6.70 -1.76 3.03
CA ALA A 328 6.52 -0.98 1.81
C ALA A 328 7.84 -0.32 1.39
N GLY A 329 8.50 -0.87 0.37
CA GLY A 329 9.76 -0.36 -0.17
C GLY A 329 9.55 0.91 -0.97
N PHE A 330 9.71 2.06 -0.33
CA PHE A 330 9.57 3.37 -0.96
C PHE A 330 10.92 3.89 -1.47
N LEU A 331 11.34 3.39 -2.64
CA LEU A 331 12.67 3.65 -3.23
C LEU A 331 12.77 5.00 -3.94
N GLU A 332 11.66 5.49 -4.50
CA GLU A 332 11.59 6.76 -5.24
C GLU A 332 10.65 7.75 -4.54
N PRO A 333 10.97 8.23 -3.33
CA PRO A 333 10.08 9.09 -2.54
C PRO A 333 9.79 10.44 -3.22
N ASP A 334 10.77 10.97 -3.96
CA ASP A 334 10.64 12.24 -4.68
C ASP A 334 9.70 12.11 -5.91
N ALA A 335 9.30 10.90 -6.31
CA ALA A 335 8.33 10.68 -7.39
C ALA A 335 6.86 10.89 -6.96
N PHE A 336 6.64 11.23 -5.68
CA PHE A 336 5.33 11.40 -5.08
C PHE A 336 5.20 12.74 -4.39
N ILE A 337 3.98 13.25 -4.33
CA ILE A 337 3.58 14.41 -3.53
C ILE A 337 2.31 14.03 -2.78
N PHE A 338 2.31 14.33 -1.48
CA PHE A 338 1.09 14.37 -0.69
C PHE A 338 0.66 15.82 -0.52
N ALA A 339 -0.61 16.11 -0.75
CA ALA A 339 -1.18 17.43 -0.56
C ALA A 339 -2.46 17.36 0.28
N LYS A 340 -2.52 18.11 1.37
CA LYS A 340 -3.76 18.37 2.09
C LYS A 340 -4.43 19.61 1.49
N VAL A 341 -5.61 19.42 0.90
CA VAL A 341 -6.30 20.40 0.04
C VAL A 341 -7.58 21.00 0.63
N VAL A 342 -8.08 20.40 1.73
CA VAL A 342 -9.21 20.89 2.56
C VAL A 342 -8.73 21.14 3.99
#